data_AF-E6XS78-F1
#
_entry.id   AF-E6XS78-F1
#
_cell.length_a   1.000
_cell.length_b   1.000
_cell.length_c   1.000
_cell.angle_alpha   90.00
_cell.angle_beta   90.00
_cell.angle_gamma   90.00
#
_symmetry.space_group_name_H-M   'P 1'
#
loop_
_entity.id
_entity.type
_entity.pdbx_description
1 polymer ?
#
loop_
_entity_poly.entity_id
_entity_poly.type
_entity_poly.pdbx_seq_one_letter_code
_entity_poly.pdbx_strand_id
1 'polypeptide(L)'
;MQARYYDPLIGRFYSNDPIGFRDVHSFNRYAYANNNPYKYVDPDGQDSYLVSRPLSFTSKANHNFIVYNAESLGDPNATVRSFGDVGNDTMGEVNANTTGFSEGTLQTDTAKWQSLSGEGSDATFRKIEATDAAVEKIADSLQGGQEYSAIPELQGGVNSNTAAGAIAQKADGGYPFVNNGVSQPGSTVTERVKFKEGN
;
A
#
# COMPACT_ATOMS: atom_id res chain seq x y z
N MET A 1 2.45 -13.74 19.17
CA MET A 1 2.09 -14.24 17.83
C MET A 1 1.03 -15.29 17.98
N GLN A 2 -0.21 -14.98 17.62
CA GLN A 2 -1.24 -16.01 17.47
C GLN A 2 -2.01 -15.69 16.19
N ALA A 3 -1.59 -16.32 15.09
CA ALA A 3 -2.34 -16.33 13.85
C ALA A 3 -3.72 -17.00 14.05
N ARG A 4 -4.71 -16.62 13.26
CA ARG A 4 -6.06 -17.23 13.32
C ARG A 4 -5.99 -18.66 12.79
N TYR A 5 -6.59 -19.61 13.51
CA TYR A 5 -6.66 -21.00 13.07
C TYR A 5 -7.78 -21.20 12.04
N TYR A 6 -7.43 -21.68 10.84
CA TYR A 6 -8.36 -21.97 9.74
C TYR A 6 -8.81 -23.43 9.74
N ASP A 7 -10.10 -23.67 9.49
CA ASP A 7 -10.67 -25.00 9.27
C ASP A 7 -10.95 -25.25 7.77
N PRO A 8 -10.16 -26.14 7.12
CA PRO A 8 -10.34 -26.45 5.71
C PRO A 8 -11.61 -27.27 5.39
N LEU A 9 -12.22 -27.94 6.38
CA LEU A 9 -13.45 -28.72 6.17
C LEU A 9 -14.69 -27.84 6.02
N ILE A 10 -14.72 -26.71 6.73
CA ILE A 10 -15.85 -25.75 6.70
C ILE A 10 -15.54 -24.46 5.93
N GLY A 11 -14.28 -24.23 5.57
CA GLY A 11 -13.85 -23.08 4.78
C GLY A 11 -13.86 -21.74 5.53
N ARG A 12 -13.58 -21.76 6.85
CA ARG A 12 -13.72 -20.59 7.74
C ARG A 12 -12.67 -20.60 8.86
N PHE A 13 -12.44 -19.45 9.50
CA PHE A 13 -11.62 -19.36 10.71
C PHE A 13 -12.39 -19.85 11.96
N TYR A 14 -11.68 -20.43 12.94
CA TYR A 14 -12.25 -20.83 14.23
C TYR A 14 -12.44 -19.67 15.22
N SER A 15 -11.61 -18.64 15.10
CA SER A 15 -11.68 -17.42 15.91
C SER A 15 -12.36 -16.30 15.13
N ASN A 16 -13.09 -15.44 15.84
CA ASN A 16 -13.63 -14.24 15.25
C ASN A 16 -12.51 -13.30 14.79
N ASP A 17 -12.76 -12.57 13.70
CA ASP A 17 -11.96 -11.39 13.37
C ASP A 17 -11.96 -10.41 14.56
N PRO A 18 -10.79 -9.97 15.07
CA PRO A 18 -10.70 -8.98 16.15
C PRO A 18 -11.15 -7.59 15.69
N ILE A 19 -11.18 -7.34 14.37
CA ILE A 19 -11.65 -6.10 13.79
C ILE A 19 -13.17 -6.15 13.67
N GLY A 20 -13.83 -5.08 14.15
CA GLY A 20 -15.29 -4.94 14.13
C GLY A 20 -15.89 -4.77 12.73
N PHE A 21 -17.15 -4.36 12.69
CA PHE A 21 -17.86 -4.13 11.42
C PHE A 21 -17.22 -3.00 10.60
N ARG A 22 -16.76 -3.31 9.37
CA ARG A 22 -16.10 -2.35 8.47
C ARG A 22 -16.80 -2.20 7.10
N ASP A 23 -17.40 -3.27 6.59
CA ASP A 23 -18.20 -3.30 5.35
C ASP A 23 -19.17 -4.52 5.36
N VAL A 24 -20.04 -4.67 4.35
CA VAL A 24 -20.97 -5.80 4.16
C VAL A 24 -20.25 -7.15 4.25
N HIS A 25 -18.99 -7.21 3.81
CA HIS A 25 -18.15 -8.40 3.89
C HIS A 25 -17.64 -8.70 5.32
N SER A 26 -17.55 -7.69 6.18
CA SER A 26 -17.15 -7.81 7.59
C SER A 26 -18.27 -8.33 8.51
N PHE A 27 -19.51 -8.48 8.00
CA PHE A 27 -20.59 -9.14 8.76
C PHE A 27 -20.25 -10.59 9.06
N ASN A 28 -19.56 -11.28 8.14
CA ASN A 28 -19.09 -12.64 8.37
C ASN A 28 -17.67 -12.61 8.96
N ARG A 29 -17.60 -12.49 10.29
CA ARG A 29 -16.34 -12.47 11.06
C ARG A 29 -15.53 -13.78 11.02
N TYR A 30 -15.98 -14.76 10.25
CA TYR A 30 -15.31 -16.04 10.02
C TYR A 30 -14.96 -16.26 8.54
N ALA A 31 -15.24 -15.29 7.66
CA ALA A 31 -15.00 -15.43 6.23
C ALA A 31 -13.50 -15.52 5.92
N TYR A 32 -13.12 -16.56 5.20
CA TYR A 32 -11.79 -16.70 4.60
C TYR A 32 -11.82 -16.14 3.18
N ALA A 33 -10.79 -15.39 2.78
CA ALA A 33 -10.62 -14.92 1.40
C ALA A 33 -11.83 -14.16 0.81
N ASN A 34 -12.58 -13.44 1.65
CA ASN A 34 -13.84 -12.80 1.28
C ASN A 34 -14.83 -13.74 0.53
N ASN A 35 -14.89 -15.02 0.95
CA ASN A 35 -15.65 -16.09 0.31
C ASN A 35 -15.24 -16.43 -1.15
N ASN A 36 -14.06 -15.99 -1.61
CA ASN A 36 -13.49 -16.39 -2.90
C ASN A 36 -12.09 -17.02 -2.74
N PRO A 37 -12.01 -18.25 -2.18
CA PRO A 37 -10.74 -18.94 -1.92
C PRO A 37 -9.99 -19.37 -3.18
N TYR A 38 -10.60 -19.24 -4.36
CA TYR A 38 -9.94 -19.49 -5.65
C TYR A 38 -9.14 -18.29 -6.15
N LYS A 39 -9.52 -17.07 -5.74
CA LYS A 39 -8.83 -15.83 -6.16
C LYS A 39 -7.90 -15.29 -5.07
N TYR A 40 -8.24 -15.49 -3.79
CA TYR A 40 -7.47 -14.98 -2.66
C TYR A 40 -7.11 -16.13 -1.72
N VAL A 41 -5.83 -16.25 -1.39
CA VAL A 41 -5.32 -17.12 -0.34
C VAL A 41 -4.73 -16.17 0.69
N ASP A 42 -5.06 -16.31 1.97
CA ASP A 42 -4.51 -15.53 3.08
C ASP A 42 -3.77 -16.51 4.00
N PRO A 43 -2.49 -16.85 3.70
CA PRO A 43 -1.79 -17.95 4.35
C PRO A 43 -1.42 -17.69 5.82
N ASP A 44 -1.31 -16.43 6.24
CA ASP A 44 -0.76 -16.01 7.53
C ASP A 44 -1.64 -15.02 8.31
N GLY A 45 -2.70 -14.48 7.71
CA GLY A 45 -3.62 -13.54 8.34
C GLY A 45 -3.09 -12.09 8.36
N GLN A 46 -2.09 -11.79 7.53
CA GLN A 46 -1.54 -10.44 7.38
C GLN A 46 -2.19 -9.72 6.19
N ASP A 47 -2.23 -8.39 6.29
CA ASP A 47 -2.90 -7.55 5.30
C ASP A 47 -1.93 -6.58 4.62
N SER A 48 -2.17 -6.37 3.32
CA SER A 48 -1.50 -5.35 2.52
C SER A 48 -2.38 -4.13 2.26
N TYR A 49 -1.77 -2.95 2.18
CA TYR A 49 -2.45 -1.66 2.06
C TYR A 49 -1.76 -0.70 1.09
N LEU A 50 -2.56 0.03 0.33
CA LEU A 50 -2.17 1.30 -0.27
C LEU A 50 -2.57 2.39 0.72
N VAL A 51 -1.59 3.12 1.23
CA VAL A 51 -1.81 4.16 2.24
C VAL A 51 -1.58 5.52 1.58
N SER A 52 -2.41 6.50 1.94
CA SER A 52 -2.38 7.86 1.43
C SER A 52 -2.39 8.84 2.58
N ARG A 53 -1.42 9.75 2.62
CA ARG A 53 -1.31 10.80 3.64
C ARG A 53 -1.18 12.18 2.99
N PRO A 54 -1.54 13.26 3.71
CA PRO A 54 -1.24 14.62 3.26
C PRO A 54 0.27 14.84 3.05
N LEU A 55 0.60 15.72 2.11
CA LEU A 55 1.96 16.25 1.97
C LEU A 55 2.24 17.26 3.09
N SER A 56 3.48 17.29 3.59
CA SER A 56 3.85 18.18 4.71
C SER A 56 3.68 19.67 4.39
N PHE A 57 3.71 20.04 3.10
CA PHE A 57 3.58 21.42 2.63
C PHE A 57 2.20 21.76 2.05
N THR A 58 1.27 20.79 1.93
CA THR A 58 -0.08 21.03 1.43
C THR A 58 -1.06 19.92 1.81
N SER A 59 -2.28 20.30 2.18
CA SER A 59 -3.40 19.36 2.39
C SER A 59 -4.24 19.12 1.13
N LYS A 60 -3.90 19.77 0.01
CA LYS A 60 -4.65 19.65 -1.26
C LYS A 60 -4.20 18.49 -2.13
N ALA A 61 -3.08 17.87 -1.77
CA ALA A 61 -2.53 16.72 -2.47
C ALA A 61 -1.91 15.76 -1.46
N ASN A 62 -2.00 14.47 -1.77
CA ASN A 62 -1.50 13.40 -0.96
C ASN A 62 -0.31 12.69 -1.60
N HIS A 63 0.40 11.99 -0.73
CA HIS A 63 1.48 11.06 -1.02
C HIS A 63 1.05 9.65 -0.64
N ASN A 64 1.30 8.70 -1.53
CA ASN A 64 0.94 7.30 -1.38
C ASN A 64 2.18 6.43 -1.20
N PHE A 65 2.01 5.36 -0.43
CA PHE A 65 3.02 4.35 -0.18
C PHE A 65 2.37 2.99 0.06
N ILE A 66 3.16 1.92 0.04
CA ILE A 66 2.69 0.54 0.20
C ILE A 66 3.05 0.03 1.59
N VAL A 67 2.13 -0.72 2.18
CA VAL A 67 2.36 -1.47 3.41
C VAL A 67 1.96 -2.93 3.18
N TYR A 68 2.74 -3.87 3.72
CA TYR A 68 2.41 -5.30 3.75
C TYR A 68 3.02 -5.94 4.99
N ASN A 69 2.68 -7.21 5.26
CA ASN A 69 3.00 -7.91 6.49
C ASN A 69 2.43 -7.21 7.74
N ALA A 70 1.21 -6.67 7.65
CA ALA A 70 0.57 -6.01 8.78
C ALA A 70 -0.42 -6.95 9.49
N GLU A 71 -0.22 -7.22 10.78
CA GLU A 71 -1.21 -7.96 11.59
C GLU A 71 -2.43 -7.09 11.93
N SER A 72 -2.28 -5.76 11.90
CA SER A 72 -3.35 -4.79 12.15
C SER A 72 -3.02 -3.41 11.55
N LEU A 73 -4.01 -2.53 11.48
CA LEU A 73 -3.81 -1.15 11.01
C LEU A 73 -2.84 -0.40 11.93
N GLY A 74 -1.79 0.16 11.34
CA GLY A 74 -0.73 0.85 12.08
C GLY A 74 0.21 -0.07 12.85
N ASP A 75 0.25 -1.37 12.51
CA ASP A 75 1.20 -2.31 13.09
C ASP A 75 2.66 -1.83 12.91
N PRO A 76 3.42 -1.60 13.99
CA PRO A 76 4.79 -1.11 13.89
C PRO A 76 5.76 -2.12 13.26
N ASN A 77 5.38 -3.40 13.14
CA ASN A 77 6.20 -4.45 12.54
C ASN A 77 5.92 -4.65 11.05
N ALA A 78 4.92 -3.98 10.49
CA ALA A 78 4.62 -4.06 9.06
C ALA A 78 5.74 -3.44 8.22
N THR A 79 5.93 -3.97 7.02
CA THR A 79 6.88 -3.41 6.05
C THR A 79 6.25 -2.21 5.35
N VAL A 80 6.93 -1.06 5.43
CA VAL A 80 6.54 0.17 4.71
C VAL A 80 7.49 0.38 3.52
N ARG A 81 6.94 0.39 2.30
CA ARG A 81 7.66 0.72 1.06
C ARG A 81 7.28 2.12 0.61
N SER A 82 8.23 3.04 0.71
CA SER A 82 8.06 4.45 0.34
C SER A 82 8.80 4.76 -0.96
N PHE A 83 8.24 5.64 -1.78
CA PHE A 83 8.80 6.00 -3.08
C PHE A 83 8.95 7.52 -3.18
N GLY A 84 9.83 7.99 -4.06
CA GLY A 84 10.11 9.41 -4.24
C GLY A 84 11.25 9.65 -5.22
N ASP A 85 11.70 10.89 -5.32
CA ASP A 85 12.96 11.22 -5.96
C ASP A 85 14.14 10.69 -5.12
N VAL A 86 14.94 9.81 -5.71
CA VAL A 86 16.15 9.22 -5.10
C VAL A 86 17.46 9.91 -5.56
N GLY A 87 17.34 11.05 -6.24
CA GLY A 87 18.44 11.85 -6.75
C GLY A 87 18.46 11.89 -8.28
N ASN A 88 19.07 12.95 -8.83
CA ASN A 88 19.11 13.24 -10.27
C ASN A 88 17.71 13.29 -10.92
N ASP A 89 16.70 13.74 -10.18
CA ASP A 89 15.30 13.79 -10.62
C ASP A 89 14.81 12.42 -11.11
N THR A 90 15.08 11.36 -10.33
CA THR A 90 14.67 9.99 -10.69
C THR A 90 13.83 9.35 -9.60
N MET A 91 12.71 8.74 -10.00
CA MET A 91 11.83 7.99 -9.12
C MET A 91 12.48 6.69 -8.70
N GLY A 92 12.42 6.39 -7.41
CA GLY A 92 12.83 5.11 -6.83
C GLY A 92 12.27 4.93 -5.42
N GLU A 93 12.68 3.83 -4.81
CA GLU A 93 12.38 3.55 -3.41
C GLU A 93 13.29 4.39 -2.50
N VAL A 94 12.67 5.13 -1.57
CA VAL A 94 13.39 6.02 -0.66
C VAL A 94 13.73 5.28 0.63
N ASN A 95 14.87 5.63 1.22
CA ASN A 95 15.36 5.01 2.44
C ASN A 95 15.94 6.06 3.40
N ALA A 96 16.51 5.61 4.51
CA ALA A 96 17.05 6.49 5.55
C ALA A 96 18.20 7.40 5.06
N ASN A 97 18.85 7.06 3.94
CA ASN A 97 19.94 7.83 3.34
C ASN A 97 19.49 8.68 2.15
N THR A 98 18.21 8.66 1.77
CA THR A 98 17.70 9.52 0.70
C THR A 98 17.79 10.98 1.14
N THR A 99 18.37 11.82 0.28
CA THR A 99 18.55 13.26 0.50
C THR A 99 17.73 14.09 -0.48
N GLY A 100 17.58 15.40 -0.22
CA GLY A 100 16.95 16.32 -1.16
C GLY A 100 15.43 16.33 -1.04
N PHE A 101 14.71 16.39 -2.16
CA PHE A 101 13.25 16.57 -2.17
C PHE A 101 12.50 15.50 -1.36
N SER A 102 12.99 14.26 -1.36
CA SER A 102 12.35 13.12 -0.68
C SER A 102 13.01 12.74 0.65
N GLU A 103 13.90 13.57 1.18
CA GLU A 103 14.53 13.34 2.48
C GLU A 103 13.49 13.20 3.60
N GLY A 104 13.65 12.21 4.48
CA GLY A 104 12.73 11.99 5.60
C GLY A 104 11.37 11.37 5.22
N THR A 105 11.13 11.07 3.93
CA THR A 105 9.83 10.58 3.45
C THR A 105 9.49 9.21 4.05
N LEU A 106 10.42 8.25 4.08
CA LEU A 106 10.18 6.92 4.66
C LEU A 106 9.82 7.01 6.15
N GLN A 107 10.50 7.87 6.91
CA GLN A 107 10.23 8.07 8.33
C GLN A 107 8.83 8.68 8.54
N THR A 108 8.46 9.64 7.69
CA THR A 108 7.13 10.26 7.72
C THR A 108 6.04 9.25 7.36
N ASP A 109 6.26 8.42 6.33
CA ASP A 109 5.33 7.37 5.90
C ASP A 109 5.13 6.33 7.01
N THR A 110 6.24 5.89 7.63
CA THR A 110 6.20 4.93 8.74
C THR A 110 5.43 5.47 9.94
N ALA A 111 5.67 6.74 10.32
CA ALA A 111 4.94 7.37 11.41
C ALA A 111 3.43 7.52 11.10
N LYS A 112 3.08 7.83 9.85
CA LYS A 112 1.69 7.97 9.40
C LYS A 112 0.97 6.64 9.22
N TRP A 113 1.70 5.57 8.88
CA TRP A 113 1.18 4.22 8.98
C TRP A 113 0.82 3.91 10.44
N GLN A 114 1.79 4.04 11.35
CA GLN A 114 1.61 3.72 12.77
C GLN A 114 0.49 4.54 13.42
N SER A 115 0.25 5.78 12.99
CA SER A 115 -0.86 6.59 13.51
C SER A 115 -2.26 6.02 13.20
N LEU A 116 -2.39 5.12 12.22
CA LEU A 116 -3.66 4.42 11.93
C LEU A 116 -4.09 3.44 13.03
N SER A 117 -3.21 3.12 13.99
CA SER A 117 -3.56 2.32 15.16
C SER A 117 -4.40 3.11 16.20
N GLY A 118 -4.41 4.44 16.10
CA GLY A 118 -5.14 5.34 17.01
C GLY A 118 -6.25 6.12 16.34
N GLU A 119 -7.00 6.88 17.13
CA GLU A 119 -8.01 7.82 16.63
C GLU A 119 -7.36 9.10 16.10
N GLY A 120 -7.94 9.71 15.07
CA GLY A 120 -7.53 11.03 14.57
C GLY A 120 -6.37 11.04 13.57
N SER A 121 -5.98 9.88 13.02
CA SER A 121 -5.04 9.84 11.89
C SER A 121 -5.63 10.58 10.68
N ASP A 122 -4.81 11.40 10.02
CA ASP A 122 -5.10 12.03 8.73
C ASP A 122 -4.63 11.17 7.54
N ALA A 123 -3.94 10.06 7.83
CA ALA A 123 -3.68 9.02 6.84
C ALA A 123 -4.97 8.25 6.56
N THR A 124 -5.11 7.84 5.31
CA THR A 124 -6.23 7.03 4.82
C THR A 124 -5.65 5.85 4.06
N PHE A 125 -6.42 4.79 3.89
CA PHE A 125 -5.90 3.58 3.25
C PHE A 125 -6.98 2.89 2.42
N ARG A 126 -6.49 2.06 1.52
CA ARG A 126 -7.25 1.03 0.82
C ARG A 126 -6.57 -0.30 1.12
N LYS A 127 -7.33 -1.35 1.36
CA LYS A 127 -6.78 -2.70 1.42
C LYS A 127 -6.42 -3.16 0.00
N ILE A 128 -5.27 -3.82 -0.14
CA ILE A 128 -4.86 -4.47 -1.39
C ILE A 128 -5.31 -5.92 -1.27
N GLU A 129 -6.19 -6.35 -2.17
CA GLU A 129 -6.74 -7.71 -2.14
C GLU A 129 -5.78 -8.71 -2.81
N ALA A 130 -4.58 -8.88 -2.22
CA ALA A 130 -3.52 -9.78 -2.64
C ALA A 130 -2.70 -10.25 -1.43
N THR A 131 -1.94 -11.35 -1.58
CA THR A 131 -1.00 -11.81 -0.52
C THR A 131 0.15 -10.85 -0.35
N ASP A 132 0.71 -10.76 0.86
CA ASP A 132 1.90 -9.95 1.14
C ASP A 132 3.08 -10.38 0.27
N ALA A 133 3.28 -11.68 0.06
CA ALA A 133 4.31 -12.21 -0.83
C ALA A 133 4.12 -11.76 -2.31
N ALA A 134 2.87 -11.60 -2.77
CA ALA A 134 2.61 -11.09 -4.11
C ALA A 134 2.90 -9.58 -4.20
N VAL A 135 2.48 -8.82 -3.19
CA VAL A 135 2.75 -7.37 -3.10
C VAL A 135 4.25 -7.11 -3.00
N GLU A 136 4.97 -7.85 -2.15
CA GLU A 136 6.42 -7.80 -1.99
C GLU A 136 7.13 -8.10 -3.31
N LYS A 137 6.80 -9.23 -3.96
CA LYS A 137 7.40 -9.60 -5.25
C LYS A 137 7.17 -8.54 -6.33
N ILE A 138 5.98 -7.94 -6.37
CA ILE A 138 5.67 -6.87 -7.31
C ILE A 138 6.48 -5.62 -6.98
N ALA A 139 6.53 -5.21 -5.70
CA ALA A 139 7.31 -4.07 -5.26
C ALA A 139 8.81 -4.26 -5.57
N ASP A 140 9.38 -5.43 -5.32
CA ASP A 140 10.78 -5.76 -5.66
C ASP A 140 11.08 -5.74 -7.16
N SER A 141 10.06 -6.03 -7.97
CA SER A 141 10.18 -5.96 -9.42
C SER A 141 10.10 -4.53 -9.95
N LEU A 142 9.67 -3.53 -9.16
CA LEU A 142 9.60 -2.14 -9.61
C LEU A 142 10.98 -1.63 -10.03
N GLN A 143 11.05 -1.01 -11.20
CA GLN A 143 12.28 -0.41 -11.71
C GLN A 143 12.31 1.08 -11.38
N GLY A 144 13.27 1.49 -10.54
CA GLY A 144 13.60 2.90 -10.35
C GLY A 144 14.36 3.50 -11.54
N GLY A 145 14.77 4.76 -11.41
CA GLY A 145 15.56 5.48 -12.41
C GLY A 145 14.74 6.15 -13.52
N GLN A 146 13.40 6.05 -13.45
CA GLN A 146 12.50 6.78 -14.33
C GLN A 146 12.46 8.25 -13.92
N GLU A 147 12.30 9.18 -14.87
CA GLU A 147 12.21 10.61 -14.57
C GLU A 147 11.12 10.92 -13.53
N TYR A 148 11.52 11.60 -12.46
CA TYR A 148 10.63 12.03 -11.38
C TYR A 148 9.91 13.32 -11.77
N SER A 149 8.60 13.36 -11.59
CA SER A 149 7.81 14.59 -11.71
C SER A 149 6.77 14.70 -10.61
N ALA A 150 6.68 15.86 -9.95
CA ALA A 150 5.67 16.08 -8.91
C ALA A 150 4.22 15.96 -9.44
N ILE A 151 3.98 16.24 -10.73
CA ILE A 151 2.64 16.16 -11.37
C ILE A 151 2.75 15.44 -12.72
N PRO A 152 2.89 14.11 -12.72
CA PRO A 152 3.16 13.33 -13.93
C PRO A 152 2.12 13.49 -15.04
N GLU A 153 0.86 13.71 -14.69
CA GLU A 153 -0.22 13.94 -15.65
C GLU A 153 0.04 15.16 -16.55
N LEU A 154 0.70 16.20 -16.03
CA LEU A 154 0.97 17.44 -16.76
C LEU A 154 2.39 17.53 -17.30
N GLN A 155 3.36 16.97 -16.58
CA GLN A 155 4.78 17.19 -16.85
C GLN A 155 5.50 15.98 -17.47
N GLY A 156 4.83 14.81 -17.55
CA GLY A 156 5.50 13.58 -17.94
C GLY A 156 6.22 12.92 -16.75
N GLY A 157 6.93 11.82 -16.99
CA GLY A 157 7.59 11.06 -15.93
C GLY A 157 6.61 10.30 -15.01
N VAL A 158 7.07 10.03 -13.80
CA VAL A 158 6.40 9.26 -12.73
C VAL A 158 6.72 9.84 -11.35
N ASN A 159 5.98 9.45 -10.31
CA ASN A 159 6.30 9.81 -8.93
C ASN A 159 5.94 8.70 -7.93
N SER A 160 5.96 9.06 -6.64
CA SER A 160 5.60 8.15 -5.55
C SER A 160 4.19 7.57 -5.66
N ASN A 161 3.20 8.40 -6.01
CA ASN A 161 1.82 7.97 -6.21
C ASN A 161 1.68 7.06 -7.41
N THR A 162 2.41 7.34 -8.50
CA THR A 162 2.47 6.46 -9.67
C THR A 162 3.06 5.10 -9.31
N ALA A 163 4.17 5.08 -8.56
CA ALA A 163 4.84 3.86 -8.11
C ALA A 163 3.98 3.01 -7.18
N ALA A 164 3.49 3.59 -6.08
CA ALA A 164 2.65 2.89 -5.11
C ALA A 164 1.32 2.44 -5.75
N GLY A 165 0.68 3.31 -6.53
CA GLY A 165 -0.54 2.99 -7.26
C GLY A 165 -0.36 1.84 -8.24
N ALA A 166 0.78 1.81 -8.98
CA ALA A 166 1.08 0.73 -9.92
C ALA A 166 1.31 -0.61 -9.21
N ILE A 167 1.97 -0.63 -8.05
CA ILE A 167 2.13 -1.85 -7.24
C ILE A 167 0.76 -2.37 -6.80
N ALA A 168 -0.06 -1.51 -6.19
CA ALA A 168 -1.38 -1.89 -5.69
C ALA A 168 -2.27 -2.42 -6.83
N GLN A 169 -2.38 -1.68 -7.93
CA GLN A 169 -3.18 -2.08 -9.09
C GLN A 169 -2.67 -3.35 -9.74
N LYS A 170 -1.35 -3.57 -9.83
CA LYS A 170 -0.79 -4.79 -10.39
C LYS A 170 -1.03 -6.00 -9.47
N ALA A 171 -1.12 -5.79 -8.16
CA ALA A 171 -1.36 -6.83 -7.18
C ALA A 171 -2.82 -7.33 -7.16
N ASP A 172 -3.80 -6.42 -7.16
CA ASP A 172 -5.22 -6.78 -6.97
C ASP A 172 -6.15 -6.43 -8.15
N GLY A 173 -5.64 -5.68 -9.14
CA GLY A 173 -6.41 -5.20 -10.29
C GLY A 173 -7.37 -4.04 -10.00
N GLY A 174 -7.38 -3.52 -8.76
CA GLY A 174 -8.26 -2.42 -8.37
C GLY A 174 -7.65 -1.04 -8.57
N TYR A 175 -8.33 -0.02 -8.03
CA TYR A 175 -7.91 1.38 -8.19
C TYR A 175 -6.48 1.68 -7.65
N PRO A 176 -5.67 2.45 -8.40
CA PRO A 176 -4.31 2.83 -8.00
C PRO A 176 -4.24 3.99 -6.98
N PHE A 177 -5.35 4.31 -6.31
CA PHE A 177 -5.46 5.43 -5.37
C PHE A 177 -6.35 5.08 -4.18
N VAL A 178 -6.26 5.89 -3.13
CA VAL A 178 -7.15 5.81 -1.96
C VAL A 178 -8.31 6.78 -2.16
N ASN A 179 -9.57 6.32 -2.05
CA ASN A 179 -10.73 7.19 -2.23
C ASN A 179 -11.01 8.02 -0.96
N ASN A 180 -10.36 9.19 -0.85
CA ASN A 180 -10.45 10.09 0.30
C ASN A 180 -10.85 11.54 -0.09
N GLY A 181 -11.18 11.78 -1.36
CA GLY A 181 -11.56 13.11 -1.87
C GLY A 181 -10.39 14.09 -2.03
N VAL A 182 -9.15 13.67 -1.79
CA VAL A 182 -7.94 14.49 -1.96
C VAL A 182 -7.14 14.00 -3.17
N SER A 183 -6.60 14.95 -3.93
CA SER A 183 -5.82 14.67 -5.14
C SER A 183 -4.58 13.82 -4.81
N GLN A 184 -4.28 12.83 -5.65
CA GLN A 184 -3.06 12.02 -5.58
C GLN A 184 -2.35 12.09 -6.94
N PRO A 185 -1.68 13.23 -7.26
CA PRO A 185 -1.06 13.42 -8.57
C PRO A 185 -0.12 12.27 -8.91
N GLY A 186 -0.22 11.72 -10.11
CA GLY A 186 0.53 10.56 -10.57
C GLY A 186 -0.24 9.24 -10.45
N SER A 187 -1.33 9.17 -9.67
CA SER A 187 -2.07 7.92 -9.46
C SER A 187 -2.84 7.45 -10.70
N THR A 188 -2.99 8.28 -11.73
CA THR A 188 -3.75 7.92 -12.95
C THR A 188 -2.88 7.45 -14.11
N VAL A 189 -1.56 7.50 -13.94
CA VAL A 189 -0.58 7.17 -14.99
C VAL A 189 0.33 5.99 -14.60
N THR A 190 -0.23 5.03 -13.88
CA THR A 190 0.48 3.86 -13.33
C THR A 190 1.11 2.97 -14.40
N GLU A 191 0.56 2.98 -15.61
CA GLU A 191 1.09 2.28 -16.79
C GLU A 191 2.49 2.76 -17.19
N ARG A 192 2.92 3.93 -16.73
CA ARG A 192 4.26 4.45 -16.97
C ARG A 192 5.32 3.76 -16.13
N VAL A 193 4.96 3.11 -15.01
CA VAL A 193 5.92 2.43 -14.13
C VAL A 193 6.40 1.15 -14.80
N LYS A 194 7.72 0.95 -14.81
CA LYS A 194 8.33 -0.27 -15.33
C LYS A 194 8.53 -1.27 -14.21
N PHE A 195 8.29 -2.53 -14.53
CA PHE A 195 8.57 -3.67 -13.65
C PHE A 195 9.54 -4.60 -14.39
N LYS A 196 10.47 -5.23 -13.67
CA LYS A 196 11.33 -6.30 -14.20
C LYS A 196 10.43 -7.46 -14.62
N GLU A 197 10.60 -7.96 -15.84
CA GLU A 197 9.96 -9.20 -16.25
C GLU A 197 10.59 -10.34 -15.45
N GLY A 198 9.76 -11.20 -14.87
CA GLY A 198 10.25 -12.36 -14.12
C GLY A 198 10.86 -13.39 -15.07
N ASN A 199 12.07 -13.87 -14.75
CA ASN A 199 12.61 -15.11 -15.31
C ASN A 199 11.82 -16.32 -14.81
#